data_AF-A0A2K3J3C0-F1
#
_entry.id   AF-A0A2K3J3C0-F1
#
_cell.length_a   1.000
_cell.length_b   1.000
_cell.length_c   1.000
_cell.angle_alpha   90.00
_cell.angle_beta   90.00
_cell.angle_gamma   90.00
#
_symmetry.space_group_name_H-M   'P 1'
#
loop_
_entity.id
_entity.type
_entity.pdbx_description
1 polymer ?
#
loop_
_entity_poly.entity_id
_entity_poly.type
_entity_poly.pdbx_seq_one_letter_code
_entity_poly.pdbx_strand_id
1 'polypeptide(L)'
;MFVFLFMMKKKMTESKKVAMNKELQRWIDETKQDKKDAKKTKSLKKPKGKCEICGKKIAKYVCIKCEKSVCNSCYFKIIGVCKKCIPPEIAGKWDGSHPDWEKELGVDWVA
;
A
#
# COMPACT_ATOMS: atom_id res chain seq x y z
N MET A 1 19.63 47.13 7.51
CA MET A 1 18.48 46.19 7.41
C MET A 1 18.80 44.86 6.70
N PHE A 2 20.05 44.58 6.31
CA PHE A 2 20.41 43.33 5.62
C PHE A 2 20.93 42.21 6.54
N VAL A 3 21.31 42.53 7.79
CA VAL A 3 21.85 41.54 8.75
C VAL A 3 20.75 40.61 9.29
N PHE A 4 19.52 41.11 9.43
CA PHE A 4 18.39 40.35 9.97
C PHE A 4 17.87 39.25 9.04
N LEU A 5 17.99 39.41 7.72
CA LEU A 5 17.51 38.41 6.75
C LEU A 5 18.43 37.17 6.68
N PHE A 6 19.72 37.35 6.99
CA PHE A 6 20.69 36.24 7.01
C PHE A 6 20.46 35.29 8.20
N MET A 7 19.84 35.77 9.28
CA MET A 7 19.56 34.98 10.49
C MET A 7 18.34 34.05 10.36
N MET A 8 17.44 34.27 9.40
CA MET A 8 16.26 33.40 9.21
C MET A 8 16.50 32.22 8.27
N LYS A 9 17.51 32.29 7.39
CA LYS A 9 17.88 31.18 6.50
C LYS A 9 18.66 30.06 7.20
N LYS A 10 19.11 30.32 8.44
CA LYS A 10 19.93 29.41 9.25
C LYS A 10 19.13 28.47 10.15
N LYS A 11 17.81 28.65 10.30
CA LYS A 11 16.99 27.95 11.30
C LYS A 11 16.32 26.63 10.87
N MET A 12 16.55 26.14 9.65
CA MET A 12 15.99 24.85 9.19
C MET A 12 17.03 23.89 8.58
N THR A 13 18.28 23.96 9.04
CA THR A 13 19.31 22.96 8.70
C THR A 13 20.11 22.50 9.92
N GLU A 14 19.56 22.63 11.13
CA GLU A 14 19.98 21.81 12.28
C GLU A 14 19.17 20.50 12.28
N SER A 15 19.38 19.73 11.21
CA SER A 15 19.16 18.29 11.30
C SER A 15 20.14 17.80 12.36
N LYS A 16 19.62 17.44 13.54
CA LYS A 16 20.37 16.66 14.54
C LYS A 16 21.08 15.54 13.78
N LYS A 17 22.39 15.68 13.59
CA LYS A 17 23.26 14.58 13.16
C LYS A 17 23.29 13.59 14.33
N VAL A 18 22.21 12.82 14.50
CA VAL A 18 22.30 11.57 15.24
C VAL A 18 23.32 10.76 14.48
N ALA A 19 24.46 10.48 15.09
CA ALA A 19 25.48 9.62 14.51
C ALA A 19 24.79 8.27 14.21
N MET A 20 24.48 8.04 12.95
CA MET A 20 23.80 6.83 12.51
C MET A 20 24.68 5.64 12.89
N ASN A 21 24.10 4.60 13.50
CA ASN A 21 24.84 3.41 13.85
C ASN A 21 25.48 2.80 12.58
N LYS A 22 26.77 2.47 12.64
CA LYS A 22 27.54 1.89 11.53
C LYS A 22 26.92 0.60 11.00
N GLU A 23 26.28 -0.19 11.86
CA GLU A 23 25.55 -1.39 11.49
C GLU A 23 24.31 -1.08 10.66
N LEU A 24 23.55 -0.05 11.06
CA LEU A 24 22.38 0.41 10.30
C LEU A 24 22.78 0.98 8.93
N GLN A 25 23.91 1.69 8.85
CA GLN A 25 24.46 2.15 7.57
C GLN A 25 24.79 0.97 6.64
N ARG A 26 25.45 -0.06 7.18
CA ARG A 26 25.81 -1.26 6.43
C ARG A 26 24.58 -1.99 5.88
N TRP A 27 23.56 -2.19 6.71
CA TRP A 27 22.27 -2.77 6.29
C TRP A 27 21.59 -1.97 5.17
N ILE A 28 21.64 -0.64 5.25
CA ILE A 28 21.06 0.22 4.21
C ILE A 28 21.85 0.08 2.89
N ASP A 29 23.18 0.02 2.96
CA ASP A 29 24.04 -0.07 1.77
C ASP A 29 23.93 -1.43 1.08
N GLU A 30 23.85 -2.52 1.83
CA GLU A 30 23.62 -3.88 1.32
C GLU A 30 22.24 -4.00 0.63
N THR A 31 21.20 -3.38 1.21
CA THR A 31 19.82 -3.47 0.68
C THR A 31 19.45 -2.40 -0.36
N LYS A 32 20.33 -1.43 -0.63
CA LYS A 32 20.10 -0.37 -1.63
C LYS A 32 20.11 -0.90 -3.07
N GLN A 33 20.82 -2.01 -3.32
CA GLN A 33 20.94 -2.61 -4.65
C GLN A 33 19.58 -3.17 -5.11
N ASP A 34 18.86 -3.86 -4.22
CA ASP A 34 17.57 -4.51 -4.52
C ASP A 34 16.42 -3.52 -4.79
N LYS A 35 16.58 -2.26 -4.39
CA LYS A 35 15.54 -1.22 -4.54
C LYS A 35 15.59 -0.48 -5.87
N LYS A 36 16.69 -0.59 -6.64
CA LYS A 36 16.84 0.16 -7.90
C LYS A 36 15.97 -0.40 -9.03
N ASP A 37 15.64 -1.69 -9.00
CA ASP A 37 14.80 -2.32 -10.02
C ASP A 37 13.29 -2.07 -9.83
N ALA A 38 12.87 -1.67 -8.62
CA ALA A 38 11.47 -1.38 -8.30
C ALA A 38 10.97 0.00 -8.76
N LYS A 39 11.87 0.90 -9.23
CA LYS A 39 11.54 2.27 -9.67
C LYS A 39 11.33 2.41 -11.18
N LYS A 40 11.05 1.32 -11.92
CA LYS A 40 10.33 1.48 -13.20
C LYS A 40 8.90 1.88 -12.88
N THR A 41 8.66 3.19 -12.88
CA THR A 41 7.33 3.82 -12.81
C THR A 41 6.45 3.23 -13.91
N LYS A 42 5.75 2.13 -13.62
CA LYS A 42 4.65 1.64 -14.45
C LYS A 42 3.71 2.82 -14.62
N SER A 43 3.45 3.23 -15.86
CA SER A 43 2.48 4.27 -16.15
C SER A 43 1.18 3.91 -15.43
N LEU A 44 0.74 4.79 -14.52
CA LEU A 44 -0.48 4.58 -13.74
C LEU A 44 -1.65 4.56 -14.71
N LYS A 45 -2.07 3.35 -15.12
CA LYS A 45 -3.26 3.13 -15.93
C LYS A 45 -4.43 3.81 -15.22
N LYS A 46 -5.11 4.71 -15.92
CA LYS A 46 -6.35 5.32 -15.40
C LYS A 46 -7.48 4.28 -15.50
N PRO A 47 -8.33 4.15 -14.46
CA PRO A 47 -9.50 3.28 -14.53
C PRO A 47 -10.45 3.79 -15.63
N LYS A 48 -11.03 2.85 -16.40
CA LYS A 48 -11.97 3.18 -17.49
C LYS A 48 -13.19 2.27 -17.44
N GLY A 49 -14.33 2.80 -17.88
CA GLY A 49 -15.56 2.02 -18.09
C GLY A 49 -16.23 1.49 -16.81
N LYS A 50 -16.97 0.39 -16.98
CA LYS A 50 -17.61 -0.34 -15.88
C LYS A 50 -16.63 -1.30 -15.21
N CYS A 51 -16.91 -1.66 -13.97
CA CYS A 51 -16.11 -2.61 -13.21
C CYS A 51 -16.03 -3.96 -13.92
N GLU A 52 -14.81 -4.41 -14.21
CA GLU A 52 -14.55 -5.70 -14.87
C GLU A 52 -14.76 -6.93 -13.96
N ILE A 53 -15.18 -6.72 -12.70
CA ILE A 53 -15.55 -7.79 -11.77
C ILE A 53 -17.06 -7.98 -11.74
N CYS A 54 -17.82 -6.92 -11.49
CA CYS A 54 -19.26 -7.02 -11.28
C CYS A 54 -20.09 -6.52 -12.48
N GLY A 55 -19.52 -5.75 -13.41
CA GLY A 55 -20.23 -5.16 -14.55
C GLY A 55 -21.28 -4.09 -14.20
N LYS A 56 -21.62 -3.90 -12.92
CA LYS A 56 -22.72 -3.04 -12.46
C LYS A 56 -22.32 -1.58 -12.25
N LYS A 57 -21.19 -1.35 -11.57
CA LYS A 57 -20.75 -0.01 -11.12
C LYS A 57 -19.60 0.53 -11.97
N ILE A 58 -19.47 1.85 -12.07
CA ILE A 58 -18.34 2.51 -12.74
C ILE A 58 -17.02 2.16 -12.02
N ALA A 59 -15.98 1.88 -12.80
CA ALA A 59 -14.65 1.62 -12.27
C ALA A 59 -13.99 2.90 -11.72
N LYS A 60 -13.41 2.81 -10.53
CA LYS A 60 -12.72 3.91 -9.84
C LYS A 60 -11.25 3.63 -9.55
N TYR A 61 -10.82 2.37 -9.66
CA TYR A 61 -9.47 1.93 -9.31
C TYR A 61 -8.95 0.92 -10.33
N VAL A 62 -7.62 0.77 -10.39
CA VAL A 62 -6.95 -0.28 -11.16
C VAL A 62 -6.24 -1.23 -10.19
N CYS A 63 -6.46 -2.53 -10.33
CA CYS A 63 -5.80 -3.54 -9.51
C CYS A 63 -4.30 -3.59 -9.83
N ILE A 64 -3.42 -3.47 -8.82
CA ILE A 64 -1.96 -3.52 -9.04
C ILE A 64 -1.47 -4.90 -9.51
N LYS A 65 -2.22 -5.97 -9.20
CA LYS A 65 -1.85 -7.36 -9.52
C LYS A 65 -2.33 -7.80 -10.91
N CYS A 66 -3.58 -7.53 -11.26
CA CYS A 66 -4.19 -7.99 -12.51
C CYS A 66 -4.57 -6.88 -13.49
N GLU A 67 -4.29 -5.63 -13.15
CA GLU A 67 -4.48 -4.44 -13.99
C GLU A 67 -5.92 -4.15 -14.46
N LYS A 68 -6.92 -4.87 -13.92
CA LYS A 68 -8.34 -4.65 -14.20
C LYS A 68 -8.86 -3.38 -13.54
N SER A 69 -9.73 -2.67 -14.26
CA SER A 69 -10.52 -1.52 -13.80
C SER A 69 -11.71 -1.99 -12.95
N VAL A 70 -11.75 -1.55 -11.69
CA VAL A 70 -12.69 -2.06 -10.69
C VAL A 70 -13.38 -0.95 -9.90
N CYS A 71 -14.63 -1.20 -9.49
CA CYS A 71 -15.38 -0.28 -8.64
C CYS A 71 -14.93 -0.35 -7.17
N ASN A 72 -15.34 0.62 -6.37
CA ASN A 72 -15.00 0.71 -4.94
C ASN A 72 -15.33 -0.56 -4.15
N SER A 73 -16.48 -1.20 -4.40
CA SER A 73 -16.89 -2.40 -3.66
C SER A 73 -16.15 -3.68 -4.06
N CYS A 74 -15.43 -3.67 -5.17
CA CYS A 74 -14.64 -4.83 -5.63
C CYS A 74 -13.13 -4.62 -5.46
N TYR A 75 -12.73 -3.56 -4.77
CA TYR A 75 -11.34 -3.13 -4.59
C TYR A 75 -11.00 -2.94 -3.12
N PHE A 76 -9.87 -3.47 -2.69
CA PHE A 76 -9.33 -3.27 -1.36
C PHE A 76 -8.31 -2.13 -1.39
N LYS A 77 -8.73 -0.92 -0.98
CA LYS A 77 -7.93 0.31 -1.08
C LYS A 77 -6.59 0.25 -0.33
N ILE A 78 -6.56 -0.43 0.82
CA ILE A 78 -5.38 -0.51 1.69
C ILE A 78 -4.22 -1.23 1.00
N ILE A 79 -4.51 -2.33 0.30
CA ILE A 79 -3.52 -3.22 -0.32
C ILE A 79 -3.45 -3.07 -1.85
N GLY A 80 -4.37 -2.30 -2.43
CA GLY A 80 -4.35 -1.96 -3.85
C GLY A 80 -4.81 -3.06 -4.82
N VAL A 81 -5.45 -4.13 -4.35
CA VAL A 81 -5.87 -5.27 -5.18
C VAL A 81 -7.40 -5.46 -5.22
N CYS A 82 -7.88 -6.24 -6.19
CA CYS A 82 -9.30 -6.53 -6.33
C CYS A 82 -9.72 -7.85 -5.66
N LYS A 83 -11.03 -8.04 -5.44
CA LYS A 83 -11.59 -9.27 -4.80
C LYS A 83 -11.20 -10.58 -5.49
N LYS A 84 -11.01 -10.59 -6.81
CA LYS A 84 -10.58 -11.79 -7.56
C LYS A 84 -9.11 -12.15 -7.34
N CYS A 85 -8.29 -11.23 -6.83
CA CYS A 85 -6.85 -11.43 -6.65
C CYS A 85 -6.46 -12.00 -5.28
N ILE A 86 -7.44 -12.12 -4.39
CA ILE A 86 -7.30 -12.60 -3.02
C ILE A 86 -8.09 -13.91 -2.92
N PRO A 87 -7.53 -14.96 -2.28
CA PRO A 87 -8.27 -16.18 -1.98
C PRO A 87 -9.58 -15.86 -1.22
N PRO A 88 -10.68 -16.58 -1.49
CA PRO A 88 -11.98 -16.30 -0.88
C PRO A 88 -11.93 -16.32 0.65
N GLU A 89 -11.15 -17.23 1.25
CA GLU A 89 -10.90 -17.32 2.69
C GLU A 89 -10.37 -16.02 3.32
N ILE A 90 -9.50 -15.32 2.59
CA ILE A 90 -8.89 -14.06 3.04
C ILE A 90 -9.80 -12.87 2.71
N ALA A 91 -10.48 -12.92 1.56
CA ALA A 91 -11.39 -11.86 1.14
C ALA A 91 -12.59 -11.72 2.10
N GLY A 92 -13.10 -12.83 2.64
CA GLY A 92 -14.19 -12.85 3.63
C GLY A 92 -13.79 -12.20 4.96
N LYS A 93 -12.53 -12.37 5.41
CA LYS A 93 -12.03 -11.69 6.62
C LYS A 93 -12.00 -10.16 6.50
N TRP A 94 -11.97 -9.62 5.27
CA TRP A 94 -11.75 -8.20 5.01
C TRP A 94 -12.97 -7.46 4.49
N ASP A 95 -13.99 -8.15 4.02
CA ASP A 95 -15.22 -7.50 3.52
C ASP A 95 -16.26 -7.23 4.61
N GLY A 96 -15.92 -7.50 5.87
CA GLY A 96 -16.76 -7.26 7.03
C GLY A 96 -17.90 -8.27 7.16
N SER A 97 -17.91 -9.32 6.32
CA SER A 97 -18.71 -10.50 6.64
C SER A 97 -18.11 -11.15 7.89
N HIS A 98 -18.99 -11.50 8.83
CA HIS A 98 -18.63 -12.32 9.99
C HIS A 98 -19.12 -13.73 9.68
N PRO A 99 -18.43 -14.51 8.82
CA PRO A 99 -18.76 -15.91 8.70
C PRO A 99 -18.52 -16.57 10.06
N ASP A 100 -19.35 -17.54 10.37
CA ASP A 100 -19.24 -18.35 11.58
C ASP A 100 -17.98 -19.22 11.47
N TRP A 101 -16.86 -18.69 11.96
CA TRP A 101 -15.55 -19.32 11.84
C TRP A 101 -15.47 -20.64 12.60
N GLU A 102 -16.28 -20.82 13.64
CA GLU A 102 -16.40 -22.07 14.39
C GLU A 102 -16.97 -23.17 13.48
N LYS A 103 -18.03 -22.84 12.74
CA LYS A 103 -18.65 -23.74 11.76
C LYS A 103 -17.79 -24.00 10.53
N GLU A 104 -17.11 -22.99 10.01
CA GLU A 104 -16.32 -23.10 8.77
C GLU A 104 -15.01 -23.87 8.97
N LEU A 105 -14.39 -23.74 10.16
CA LEU A 105 -13.09 -24.35 10.47
C LEU A 105 -13.21 -25.61 11.33
N GLY A 106 -14.38 -25.87 11.94
CA GLY A 106 -14.60 -27.04 12.79
C GLY A 106 -13.70 -27.06 14.03
N VAL A 107 -13.42 -25.87 14.60
CA VAL A 107 -12.54 -25.73 15.76
C VAL A 107 -13.29 -25.17 16.96
N ASP A 108 -13.13 -25.81 18.11
CA ASP A 108 -13.55 -25.28 19.41
C ASP A 108 -12.52 -24.25 19.90
N TRP A 109 -12.98 -23.06 20.30
CA TRP A 109 -12.10 -22.05 20.88
C TRP A 109 -11.87 -22.37 22.37
N VAL A 110 -10.60 -22.48 22.75
CA VAL A 110 -10.24 -22.62 24.17
C VAL A 110 -10.42 -21.25 24.83
N ALA A 111 -11.37 -21.18 25.78
CA ALA A 111 -11.67 -20.00 26.58
C ALA A 111 -10.56 -19.69 27.61
#